data_AF-A0A956FMF9-F1
#
_entry.id   AF-A0A956FMF9-F1
#
_cell.length_a   1.000
_cell.length_b   1.000
_cell.length_c   1.000
_cell.angle_alpha   90.00
_cell.angle_beta   90.00
_cell.angle_gamma   90.00
#
_symmetry.space_group_name_H-M   'P 1'
#
loop_
_entity.id
_entity.type
_entity.pdbx_description
1 polymer ?
#
loop_
_entity_poly.entity_id
_entity_poly.type
_entity_poly.pdbx_seq_one_letter_code
_entity_poly.pdbx_strand_id
1 'polypeptide(L)'
;MSPTRVLFVSLVALGLGACSKAPAEAPTTDPAAATGEPAAEPAAEVVKNVDAQPGDTTTCPYSGRTFVVKADHPRVEYQGKSYWICSEKAAEEVRADPGKYLDDFEG
;
A
#
# COMPACT_ATOMS: atom_id res chain seq x y z
N MET A 1 1.62 -54.49 0.82
CA MET A 1 0.98 -54.01 2.05
C MET A 1 -0.43 -53.51 1.74
N SER A 2 -1.42 -54.36 1.96
CA SER A 2 -2.82 -53.97 2.25
C SER A 2 -2.98 -53.94 3.79
N PRO A 3 -4.11 -53.51 4.41
CA PRO A 3 -5.34 -52.92 3.86
C PRO A 3 -5.98 -51.80 4.77
N THR A 4 -7.24 -51.46 4.45
CA THR A 4 -8.35 -51.12 5.38
C THR A 4 -8.46 -49.63 5.76
N ARG A 5 -9.42 -48.87 5.19
CA ARG A 5 -10.80 -48.67 5.69
C ARG A 5 -10.84 -48.50 7.21
N VAL A 6 -11.50 -47.45 7.71
CA VAL A 6 -12.38 -47.46 8.89
C VAL A 6 -12.80 -46.01 9.24
N LEU A 7 -14.12 -45.79 9.22
CA LEU A 7 -14.95 -44.85 10.02
C LEU A 7 -14.63 -43.34 9.88
N PHE A 8 -15.45 -42.47 9.29
CA PHE A 8 -16.89 -42.22 9.50
C PHE A 8 -17.36 -42.56 10.91
N VAL A 9 -17.57 -41.53 11.74
CA VAL A 9 -18.57 -41.41 12.83
C VAL A 9 -18.00 -40.52 13.93
N SER A 10 -18.91 -39.71 14.50
CA SER A 10 -18.79 -38.91 15.73
C SER A 10 -18.33 -37.47 15.52
N LEU A 11 -19.01 -36.44 16.02
CA LEU A 11 -20.11 -36.43 16.97
C LEU A 11 -20.77 -35.04 16.91
N VAL A 12 -22.07 -35.01 16.62
CA VAL A 12 -22.92 -33.86 16.97
C VAL A 12 -23.07 -33.88 18.50
N ALA A 13 -22.55 -32.85 19.16
CA ALA A 13 -22.91 -32.45 20.52
C ALA A 13 -22.99 -30.92 20.53
N LEU A 14 -24.19 -30.35 20.41
CA LEU A 14 -24.96 -29.81 21.54
C LEU A 14 -24.09 -29.07 22.57
N GLY A 15 -24.01 -27.75 22.38
CA GLY A 15 -23.72 -26.79 23.45
C GLY A 15 -24.81 -25.72 23.48
N LEU A 16 -25.89 -25.98 24.22
CA LEU A 16 -26.73 -24.92 24.77
C LEU A 16 -25.97 -24.31 25.95
N GLY A 17 -25.61 -23.03 25.84
CA GLY A 17 -25.03 -22.23 26.93
C GLY A 17 -25.61 -20.83 26.91
N ALA A 18 -26.48 -20.56 27.89
CA ALA A 18 -27.23 -19.33 28.06
C ALA A 18 -26.40 -18.20 28.69
N CYS A 19 -26.73 -16.97 28.27
CA CYS A 19 -26.69 -15.68 28.98
C CYS A 19 -25.39 -15.22 29.68
N SER A 20 -24.78 -14.17 29.14
CA SER A 20 -24.94 -12.79 29.67
C SER A 20 -23.81 -11.86 29.20
N LYS A 21 -24.10 -10.93 28.27
CA LYS A 21 -23.70 -9.51 28.34
C LYS A 21 -24.13 -8.80 27.04
N ALA A 22 -25.18 -7.98 27.11
CA ALA A 22 -25.34 -6.85 26.18
C ALA A 22 -24.27 -5.79 26.57
N PRO A 23 -23.69 -5.05 25.61
CA PRO A 23 -24.45 -4.16 24.74
C PRO A 23 -24.18 -4.42 23.26
N ALA A 24 -25.28 -4.55 22.50
CA ALA A 24 -25.26 -4.35 21.06
C ALA A 24 -25.07 -2.85 20.81
N GLU A 25 -23.81 -2.44 20.69
CA GLU A 25 -23.44 -1.31 19.86
C GLU A 25 -23.86 -1.64 18.44
N ALA A 26 -24.94 -1.02 18.00
CA ALA A 26 -25.17 -0.81 16.58
C ALA A 26 -25.15 0.70 16.37
N PRO A 27 -24.00 1.31 16.05
CA PRO A 27 -24.04 2.41 15.12
C PRO A 27 -24.70 1.85 13.85
N THR A 28 -25.96 2.24 13.69
CA THR A 28 -26.65 2.34 12.41
C THR A 28 -25.70 2.90 11.37
N THR A 29 -25.72 2.26 10.19
CA THR A 29 -25.62 2.91 8.88
C THR A 29 -24.44 3.87 8.77
N ASP A 30 -23.37 3.50 8.08
CA ASP A 30 -23.36 3.71 6.63
C ASP A 30 -22.02 3.20 6.07
N PRO A 31 -21.98 2.22 5.16
CA PRO A 31 -20.99 2.21 4.13
C PRO A 31 -21.60 2.90 2.91
N ALA A 32 -21.78 4.22 2.96
CA ALA A 32 -21.30 4.99 1.83
C ALA A 32 -19.80 4.68 1.80
N ALA A 33 -19.31 3.86 0.86
CA ALA A 33 -19.44 4.16 -0.54
C ALA A 33 -19.30 5.68 -0.80
N ALA A 34 -18.38 6.33 -0.08
CA ALA A 34 -17.37 7.13 -0.75
C ALA A 34 -16.29 6.13 -1.25
N THR A 35 -16.64 5.22 -2.16
CA THR A 35 -16.38 5.45 -3.59
C THR A 35 -16.47 6.93 -3.96
N GLY A 36 -15.53 7.71 -3.43
CA GLY A 36 -14.94 8.76 -4.23
C GLY A 36 -14.27 8.01 -5.38
N GLU A 37 -15.04 7.82 -6.45
CA GLU A 37 -14.51 7.83 -7.79
C GLU A 37 -13.52 9.01 -7.82
N PRO A 38 -12.19 8.79 -7.88
CA PRO A 38 -11.37 9.87 -8.39
C PRO A 38 -11.88 10.04 -9.81
N ALA A 39 -12.46 11.21 -10.08
CA ALA A 39 -12.75 11.65 -11.42
C ALA A 39 -11.56 11.25 -12.30
N ALA A 40 -11.85 10.36 -13.25
CA ALA A 40 -10.90 9.92 -14.26
C ALA A 40 -10.62 11.12 -15.19
N GLU A 41 -9.80 12.05 -14.70
CA GLU A 41 -8.88 12.83 -15.50
C GLU A 41 -7.65 11.93 -15.67
N PRO A 42 -7.09 11.82 -16.90
CA PRO A 42 -6.42 10.62 -17.36
C PRO A 42 -5.39 10.18 -16.33
N ALA A 43 -5.51 8.92 -15.88
CA ALA A 43 -4.48 8.26 -15.09
C ALA A 43 -3.19 8.35 -15.90
N ALA A 44 -2.42 9.41 -15.65
CA ALA A 44 -1.08 9.55 -16.17
C ALA A 44 -0.35 8.32 -15.67
N GLU A 45 0.05 7.48 -16.61
CA GLU A 45 0.75 6.25 -16.34
C GLU A 45 1.86 6.55 -15.34
N VAL A 46 1.83 5.86 -14.19
CA VAL A 46 2.84 6.06 -13.16
C VAL A 46 4.11 5.42 -13.70
N VAL A 47 5.05 6.27 -14.11
CA VAL A 47 6.34 5.86 -14.64
C VAL A 47 7.26 5.54 -13.47
N LYS A 48 8.16 4.57 -13.67
CA LYS A 48 9.24 4.31 -12.73
C LYS A 48 10.03 5.58 -12.45
N ASN A 49 10.31 5.82 -11.17
CA ASN A 49 10.94 7.06 -10.71
C ASN A 49 12.32 7.27 -11.34
N VAL A 50 13.06 6.17 -11.53
CA VAL A 50 14.39 6.19 -12.15
C VAL A 50 14.37 6.55 -13.64
N ASP A 51 13.23 6.36 -14.31
CA ASP A 51 13.03 6.66 -15.73
C ASP A 51 12.20 7.93 -15.95
N ALA A 52 11.62 8.50 -14.89
CA ALA A 52 10.72 9.63 -14.96
C ALA A 52 11.43 10.91 -15.44
N GLN A 53 10.76 11.69 -16.27
CA GLN A 53 11.20 12.99 -16.77
C GLN A 53 10.30 14.11 -16.25
N PRO A 54 10.72 15.39 -16.32
CA PRO A 54 9.84 16.50 -16.00
C PRO A 54 8.57 16.47 -16.86
N GLY A 55 7.40 16.36 -16.22
CA GLY A 55 6.11 16.17 -16.87
C GLY A 55 5.49 14.79 -16.62
N ASP A 56 6.28 13.79 -16.25
CA ASP A 56 5.78 12.46 -15.93
C ASP A 56 5.24 12.38 -14.50
N THR A 57 4.34 11.41 -14.26
CA THR A 57 3.87 11.10 -12.90
C THR A 57 4.66 9.91 -12.36
N THR A 58 5.21 10.03 -11.16
CA THR A 58 5.96 8.94 -10.52
C THR A 58 5.71 8.89 -9.02
N THR A 59 6.13 7.81 -8.36
CA THR A 59 6.02 7.60 -6.92
C THR A 59 7.19 8.25 -6.19
N CYS A 60 6.91 8.96 -5.08
CA CYS A 60 7.93 9.51 -4.21
C CYS A 60 8.49 8.45 -3.25
N PRO A 61 9.80 8.17 -3.22
CA PRO A 61 10.39 7.14 -2.35
C PRO A 61 10.29 7.47 -0.86
N TYR A 62 10.17 8.76 -0.52
CA TYR A 62 10.04 9.20 0.87
C TYR A 62 8.62 9.00 1.44
N SER A 63 7.59 9.31 0.65
CA SER A 63 6.19 9.33 1.13
C SER A 63 5.29 8.24 0.54
N GLY A 64 5.73 7.53 -0.50
CA GLY A 64 4.94 6.54 -1.24
C GLY A 64 3.81 7.14 -2.08
N ARG A 65 3.73 8.47 -2.22
CA ARG A 65 2.68 9.15 -2.98
C ARG A 65 3.12 9.43 -4.41
N THR A 66 2.17 9.36 -5.35
CA THR A 66 2.40 9.76 -6.74
C THR A 66 2.40 11.28 -6.87
N PHE A 67 3.33 11.81 -7.67
CA PHE A 67 3.44 13.24 -7.96
C PHE A 67 3.95 13.46 -9.38
N VAL A 68 3.63 14.63 -9.94
CA VAL A 68 4.17 15.04 -11.25
C VAL A 68 5.58 15.58 -11.05
N VAL A 69 6.53 14.99 -11.75
CA VAL A 69 7.92 15.41 -11.77
C VAL A 69 8.03 16.77 -12.46
N LYS A 70 8.84 17.65 -11.89
CA LYS A 70 9.16 18.98 -12.42
C LYS A 70 10.66 19.16 -12.38
N ALA A 71 11.19 20.01 -13.25
CA ALA A 71 12.62 20.29 -13.31
C ALA A 71 13.21 20.84 -12.00
N ASP A 72 12.38 21.47 -11.17
CA ASP A 72 12.73 22.03 -9.85
C ASP A 72 12.79 20.98 -8.73
N HIS A 73 12.23 19.78 -8.96
CA HIS A 73 12.26 18.73 -7.93
C HIS A 73 13.69 18.23 -7.70
N PRO A 74 14.11 18.06 -6.43
CA PRO A 74 15.44 17.56 -6.13
C PRO A 74 15.60 16.10 -6.58
N ARG A 75 16.76 15.81 -7.15
CA ARG A 75 17.20 14.44 -7.46
C ARG A 75 18.23 13.96 -6.46
N VAL A 76 18.21 12.65 -6.22
CA VAL A 76 19.19 11.94 -5.39
C VAL A 76 19.71 10.76 -6.19
N GLU A 77 21.03 10.66 -6.32
CA GLU A 77 21.68 9.52 -6.96
C GLU A 77 22.00 8.45 -5.92
N TYR A 78 21.57 7.21 -6.20
CA TYR A 78 21.82 6.05 -5.34
C TYR A 78 21.98 4.80 -6.19
N GLN A 79 23.03 3.99 -5.94
CA GLN A 79 23.35 2.78 -6.70
C GLN A 79 23.41 2.98 -8.23
N GLY A 80 23.84 4.16 -8.70
CA GLY A 80 23.91 4.50 -10.12
C GLY A 80 22.56 4.82 -10.77
N LYS A 81 21.50 4.99 -9.97
CA LYS A 81 20.16 5.40 -10.40
C LYS A 81 19.85 6.80 -9.87
N SER A 82 19.15 7.61 -10.64
CA SER A 82 18.69 8.95 -10.23
C SER A 82 17.23 8.88 -9.80
N TYR A 83 16.94 9.24 -8.55
CA TYR A 83 15.59 9.26 -8.01
C TYR A 83 15.08 10.69 -7.82
N TRP A 84 13.86 10.95 -8.30
CA TRP A 84 13.13 12.19 -8.07
C TRP A 84 12.43 12.19 -6.72
N ILE A 85 12.62 13.28 -5.99
CA ILE A 85 12.03 13.44 -4.67
C ILE A 85 10.95 14.52 -4.70
N CYS A 86 9.83 14.22 -4.06
CA CYS A 86 8.65 15.09 -4.06
C CYS A 86 8.87 16.44 -3.34
N SER A 87 9.93 16.63 -2.56
CA SER A 87 10.23 17.89 -1.85
C SER A 87 11.70 17.98 -1.42
N GLU A 88 12.21 19.20 -1.19
CA GLU A 88 13.57 19.43 -0.67
C GLU A 88 13.80 18.79 0.69
N LYS A 89 12.88 18.96 1.63
CA LYS A 89 12.96 18.34 2.96
C LYS A 89 13.09 16.81 2.87
N ALA A 90 12.32 16.19 1.97
CA ALA A 90 12.41 14.76 1.74
C ALA A 90 13.75 14.37 1.10
N ALA A 91 14.30 15.20 0.21
CA ALA A 91 15.60 14.96 -0.39
C ALA A 91 16.74 15.05 0.64
N GLU A 92 16.65 15.95 1.62
CA GLU A 92 17.61 16.00 2.72
C GLU A 92 17.60 14.72 3.55
N GLU A 93 16.42 14.20 3.91
CA GLU A 93 16.31 12.94 4.66
C GLU A 93 16.75 11.73 3.84
N VAL A 94 16.40 11.68 2.55
CA VAL A 94 16.84 10.60 1.65
C VAL A 94 18.34 10.69 1.38
N ARG A 95 18.94 11.88 1.32
CA ARG A 95 20.41 12.01 1.23
C ARG A 95 21.12 11.61 2.51
N ALA A 96 20.48 11.81 3.66
CA ALA A 96 21.03 11.41 4.96
C ALA A 96 21.06 9.88 5.11
N ASP A 97 20.00 9.20 4.68
CA ASP A 97 19.93 7.73 4.73
C ASP A 97 19.25 7.16 3.46
N PRO A 98 19.96 7.11 2.32
CA PRO A 98 19.36 6.71 1.05
C PRO A 98 19.00 5.22 1.03
N GLY A 99 19.74 4.37 1.74
CA GLY A 99 19.45 2.94 1.83
C GLY A 99 18.07 2.67 2.46
N LYS A 100 17.68 3.41 3.50
CA LYS A 100 16.36 3.27 4.11
C LYS A 100 15.19 3.47 3.15
N TYR A 101 15.34 4.34 2.14
CA TYR A 101 14.25 4.73 1.24
C TYR A 101 14.39 4.21 -0.18
N LEU A 102 15.59 3.90 -0.65
CA LEU A 102 15.89 3.61 -2.05
C LEU A 102 16.38 2.17 -2.30
N ASP A 103 16.80 1.41 -1.28
CA ASP A 103 17.37 0.06 -1.45
C ASP A 103 16.33 -0.94 -1.99
N ASP A 104 15.08 -0.84 -1.54
CA ASP A 104 13.94 -1.67 -1.97
C ASP A 104 12.97 -0.92 -2.90
N PHE A 105 13.29 0.33 -3.27
CA PHE A 105 12.37 1.16 -4.04
C PHE A 105 12.46 0.81 -5.54
N GLU A 106 11.57 -0.08 -5.95
CA GLU A 106 11.35 -0.46 -7.36
C GLU A 106 10.48 0.53 -8.15
N GLY A 107 10.04 1.60 -7.49
CA GLY A 107 9.03 2.57 -7.92
C GLY A 107 9.10 2.95 -9.38
#